data_AF-A0AAN6FHV4-F1
#
_entry.id   AF-A0AAN6FHV4-F1
#
_cell.length_a   1.000
_cell.length_b   1.000
_cell.length_c   1.000
_cell.angle_alpha   90.00
_cell.angle_beta   90.00
_cell.angle_gamma   90.00
#
_symmetry.space_group_name_H-M   'P 1'
#
loop_
_entity.id
_entity.type
_entity.pdbx_description
1 polymer ?
#
loop_
_entity_poly.entity_id
_entity_poly.type
_entity_poly.pdbx_seq_one_letter_code
_entity_poly.pdbx_strand_id
1 'polypeptide(L)'
;MITRSQRHGSPLISIFSYLIRSFTRPKEIHFIYTTRVSSSSGDIDPQTILFLARLMDLVAAIADPTNITLSVFLTGATAEGAATDDRGTIEHGKLPNRTFGRRVTEADLVRAIDGYRTPMFGSEHDRQGTVCYVCGPPRMTDEIVGFLSKQEGMSEERVLCEKWW
;
A
#
# COMPACT_ATOMS: atom_id res chain seq x y z
N MET A 1 5.99 1.16 -0.68
CA MET A 1 5.89 -0.31 -0.81
C MET A 1 4.51 -0.68 -1.31
N ILE A 2 4.39 -1.47 -2.38
CA ILE A 2 3.11 -1.82 -3.00
C ILE A 2 3.03 -3.33 -3.19
N THR A 3 2.04 -3.97 -2.56
CA THR A 3 1.87 -5.42 -2.62
C THR A 3 0.46 -5.84 -3.01
N ARG A 4 0.33 -7.00 -3.64
CA ARG A 4 -0.94 -7.74 -3.76
C ARG A 4 -0.85 -9.09 -3.07
N SER A 5 -1.91 -9.47 -2.36
CA SER A 5 -2.00 -10.77 -1.68
C SER A 5 -1.73 -11.95 -2.62
N GLN A 6 -0.76 -12.80 -2.26
CA GLN A 6 -0.39 -14.04 -2.95
C GLN A 6 -0.25 -15.18 -1.94
N ARG A 7 -0.49 -16.43 -2.37
CA ARG A 7 -0.54 -17.62 -1.48
C ARG A 7 0.80 -18.04 -0.85
N HIS A 8 1.93 -17.46 -1.26
CA HIS A 8 3.26 -17.71 -0.68
C HIS A 8 3.84 -16.40 -0.14
N GLY A 9 4.70 -16.49 0.90
CA GLY A 9 5.14 -15.37 1.74
C GLY A 9 5.50 -14.11 0.94
N SER A 10 4.85 -12.99 1.25
CA SER A 10 5.09 -11.71 0.57
C SER A 10 6.35 -11.04 1.14
N PRO A 11 7.42 -10.85 0.35
CA PRO A 11 8.67 -10.28 0.87
C PRO A 11 8.51 -8.84 1.34
N LEU A 12 7.50 -8.13 0.82
CA LEU A 12 7.12 -6.82 1.31
C LEU A 12 6.58 -6.84 2.74
N ILE A 13 5.89 -7.89 3.16
CA ILE A 13 5.46 -8.03 4.57
C ILE A 13 6.68 -8.19 5.47
N SER A 14 7.68 -8.96 5.03
CA SER A 14 8.93 -9.16 5.79
C SER A 14 9.74 -7.87 5.88
N ILE A 15 9.96 -7.17 4.76
CA ILE A 15 10.65 -5.88 4.74
C ILE A 15 9.91 -4.87 5.62
N PHE A 16 8.58 -4.76 5.51
CA PHE A 16 7.80 -3.83 6.32
C PHE A 16 7.90 -4.18 7.81
N SER A 17 7.75 -5.46 8.17
CA SER A 17 7.92 -5.94 9.56
C SER A 17 9.30 -5.60 10.14
N TYR A 18 10.35 -5.66 9.32
CA TYR A 18 11.70 -5.30 9.72
C TYR A 18 11.84 -3.78 9.89
N LEU A 19 11.41 -2.99 8.89
CA LEU A 19 11.55 -1.54 8.88
C LEU A 19 10.85 -0.88 10.08
N ILE A 20 9.65 -1.32 10.43
CA ILE A 20 8.91 -0.72 11.55
C ILE A 20 9.55 -1.01 12.91
N ARG A 21 10.35 -2.08 13.02
CA ARG A 21 11.05 -2.47 14.25
C ARG A 21 12.49 -1.96 14.29
N SER A 22 12.98 -1.43 13.17
CA SER A 22 14.36 -0.95 13.06
C SER A 22 14.50 0.47 13.62
N PHE A 23 15.61 0.71 14.31
CA PHE A 23 16.02 2.04 14.75
C PHE A 23 16.47 2.93 13.58
N THR A 24 16.87 2.34 12.45
CA THR A 24 17.32 3.03 11.23
C THR A 24 16.26 3.00 10.12
N ARG A 25 15.00 3.26 10.49
CA ARG A 25 13.89 3.28 9.52
C ARG A 25 13.90 4.55 8.65
N PRO A 26 13.38 4.49 7.41
CA PRO A 26 13.14 5.68 6.59
C PRO A 26 12.28 6.72 7.31
N LYS A 27 12.44 7.99 6.92
CA LYS A 27 11.67 9.11 7.47
C LYS A 27 10.17 8.97 7.29
N GLU A 28 9.74 8.30 6.23
CA GLU A 28 8.34 8.07 5.88
C GLU A 28 8.19 6.72 5.18
N ILE A 29 7.11 5.99 5.47
CA ILE A 29 6.83 4.68 4.85
C ILE A 29 5.36 4.62 4.44
N HIS A 30 5.11 4.47 3.14
CA HIS A 30 3.77 4.21 2.60
C HIS A 30 3.66 2.77 2.14
N PHE A 31 2.75 2.03 2.76
CA PHE A 31 2.44 0.66 2.45
C PHE A 31 1.07 0.58 1.78
N ILE A 32 1.05 0.23 0.50
CA ILE A 32 -0.17 -0.02 -0.28
C ILE A 32 -0.38 -1.52 -0.35
N TYR A 33 -1.49 -1.99 0.22
CA TYR A 33 -1.90 -3.39 0.20
C TYR A 33 -3.13 -3.55 -0.68
N THR A 34 -3.04 -4.36 -1.73
CA THR A 34 -4.17 -4.64 -2.61
C THR A 34 -4.58 -6.10 -2.50
N THR A 35 -5.88 -6.39 -2.51
CA THR A 35 -6.36 -7.77 -2.49
C THR A 35 -7.76 -7.88 -3.05
N ARG A 36 -8.13 -9.09 -3.46
CA ARG A 36 -9.51 -9.40 -3.84
C ARG A 36 -10.19 -10.05 -2.66
N VAL A 37 -11.34 -9.53 -2.28
CA VAL A 37 -12.23 -10.15 -1.30
C VAL A 37 -13.37 -10.83 -2.05
N SER A 38 -13.75 -12.00 -1.57
CA SER A 38 -14.91 -12.74 -2.05
C SER A 38 -15.64 -13.18 -0.81
N SER A 39 -16.57 -12.36 -0.33
CA SER A 39 -17.38 -12.69 0.84
C SER A 39 -18.66 -13.37 0.39
N SER A 40 -18.94 -14.55 0.95
CA SER A 40 -20.22 -15.23 0.82
C SER A 40 -21.30 -14.65 1.74
N SER A 41 -20.91 -13.94 2.80
CA SER A 41 -21.82 -13.38 3.82
C SER A 41 -22.18 -11.92 3.61
N GLY A 42 -21.59 -11.25 2.60
CA GLY A 42 -21.81 -9.83 2.34
C GLY A 42 -21.03 -8.88 3.25
N ASP A 43 -20.34 -9.39 4.26
CA ASP A 43 -19.49 -8.62 5.18
C ASP A 43 -18.00 -8.84 4.92
N ILE A 44 -17.16 -7.84 5.24
CA ILE A 44 -15.71 -7.89 5.03
C ILE A 44 -15.03 -8.19 6.37
N ASP A 45 -14.63 -9.46 6.59
CA ASP A 45 -13.86 -9.84 7.76
C ASP A 45 -12.34 -9.67 7.53
N PRO A 46 -11.66 -8.72 8.21
CA PRO A 46 -10.22 -8.50 8.06
C PRO A 46 -9.36 -9.73 8.42
N GLN A 47 -9.87 -10.62 9.28
CA GLN A 47 -9.14 -11.83 9.69
C GLN A 47 -9.05 -12.87 8.58
N THR A 48 -10.01 -12.85 7.64
CA THR A 48 -9.99 -13.72 6.45
C THR A 48 -9.08 -13.20 5.34
N ILE A 49 -8.71 -11.91 5.42
CA ILE A 49 -7.82 -11.29 4.45
C ILE A 49 -6.38 -11.62 4.82
N LEU A 50 -5.73 -12.42 3.97
CA LEU A 50 -4.36 -12.87 4.16
C LEU A 50 -3.43 -11.70 4.52
N PHE A 51 -2.65 -11.86 5.59
CA PHE A 51 -1.71 -10.89 6.16
C PHE A 51 -2.28 -9.56 6.66
N LEU A 52 -3.57 -9.23 6.46
CA LEU A 52 -4.10 -7.93 6.85
C LEU A 52 -4.12 -7.74 8.36
N ALA A 53 -4.59 -8.73 9.12
CA ALA A 53 -4.56 -8.70 10.58
C ALA A 53 -3.13 -8.41 11.11
N ARG A 54 -2.13 -9.13 10.56
CA ARG A 54 -0.72 -8.89 10.90
C ARG A 54 -0.25 -7.48 10.54
N LEU A 55 -0.62 -6.94 9.39
CA LEU A 55 -0.27 -5.56 9.02
C LEU A 55 -0.88 -4.53 9.97
N MET A 56 -2.11 -4.76 10.40
CA MET A 56 -2.79 -3.89 11.37
C MET A 56 -2.08 -3.93 12.73
N ASP A 57 -1.75 -5.12 13.24
CA ASP A 57 -1.02 -5.29 14.50
C ASP A 57 0.34 -4.59 14.45
N LEU A 58 1.04 -4.72 13.32
CA LEU A 58 2.33 -4.09 13.08
C LEU A 58 2.25 -2.56 13.16
N VAL A 59 1.21 -1.95 12.57
CA VAL A 59 0.99 -0.49 12.61
C VAL A 59 0.52 -0.04 14.00
N ALA A 60 -0.34 -0.81 14.66
CA ALA A 60 -0.83 -0.52 16.00
C ALA A 60 0.27 -0.55 17.08
N ALA A 61 1.31 -1.36 16.88
CA ALA A 61 2.45 -1.45 17.78
C ALA A 61 3.43 -0.26 17.71
N ILE A 62 3.22 0.69 16.78
CA ILE A 62 4.13 1.82 16.56
C ILE A 62 3.72 2.97 17.50
N ALA A 63 4.65 3.40 18.36
CA ALA A 63 4.40 4.47 19.32
C ALA A 63 4.03 5.81 18.66
N ASP A 64 4.67 6.14 17.53
CA ASP A 64 4.34 7.29 16.70
C ASP A 64 4.23 6.86 15.22
N PRO A 65 3.00 6.63 14.72
CA PRO A 65 2.75 6.19 13.36
C PRO A 65 2.55 7.36 12.38
N THR A 66 2.78 8.62 12.78
CA THR A 66 2.47 9.81 11.93
C THR A 66 3.15 9.79 10.57
N ASN A 67 4.28 9.09 10.44
CA ASN A 67 5.05 8.95 9.22
C ASN A 67 4.89 7.59 8.52
N ILE A 68 3.90 6.79 8.94
CA ILE A 68 3.63 5.46 8.40
C ILE A 68 2.18 5.39 7.96
N THR A 69 1.97 5.03 6.69
CA THR A 69 0.63 4.90 6.12
C THR A 69 0.40 3.48 5.64
N LEU A 70 -0.68 2.87 6.10
CA LEU A 70 -1.23 1.63 5.52
C LEU A 70 -2.49 1.98 4.73
N SER A 71 -2.42 1.90 3.40
CA SER A 71 -3.58 2.07 2.51
C SER A 71 -3.97 0.71 1.93
N VAL A 72 -5.23 0.32 2.10
CA VAL A 72 -5.75 -0.98 1.70
C VAL A 72 -6.73 -0.80 0.54
N PHE A 73 -6.57 -1.55 -0.53
CA PHE A 73 -7.46 -1.53 -1.69
C PHE A 73 -8.08 -2.91 -1.85
N LEU A 74 -9.38 -2.98 -1.57
CA LEU A 74 -10.18 -4.19 -1.64
C LEU A 74 -10.94 -4.19 -2.96
N THR A 75 -10.81 -5.28 -3.72
CA THR A 75 -11.47 -5.47 -5.01
C THR A 75 -12.47 -6.61 -4.95
N GLY A 76 -13.51 -6.55 -5.80
CA GLY A 76 -14.59 -7.53 -5.83
C GLY A 76 -15.92 -6.94 -5.35
N ALA A 77 -17.02 -7.59 -5.74
CA ALA A 77 -18.37 -7.04 -5.61
C ALA A 77 -18.73 -6.63 -4.17
N THR A 78 -18.32 -7.40 -3.16
CA THR A 78 -18.57 -7.05 -1.75
C THR A 78 -17.89 -5.74 -1.34
N ALA A 79 -16.65 -5.51 -1.78
CA ALA A 79 -15.91 -4.30 -1.44
C ALA A 79 -16.37 -3.09 -2.24
N GLU A 80 -16.67 -3.29 -3.53
CA GLU A 80 -17.13 -2.21 -4.42
C GLU A 80 -18.56 -1.75 -4.09
N GLY A 81 -19.36 -2.59 -3.44
CA GLY A 81 -20.70 -2.24 -2.93
C GLY A 81 -20.75 -1.81 -1.46
N ALA A 82 -19.62 -1.74 -0.77
CA ALA A 82 -19.58 -1.32 0.64
C ALA A 82 -19.88 0.18 0.79
N ALA A 83 -20.47 0.57 1.92
CA ALA A 83 -20.70 1.98 2.24
C ALA A 83 -19.35 2.72 2.39
N THR A 84 -19.25 3.91 1.79
CA THR A 84 -18.04 4.73 1.82
C THR A 84 -18.31 6.16 2.29
N ASP A 85 -17.31 6.76 2.92
CA ASP A 85 -17.28 8.19 3.22
C ASP A 85 -17.10 9.06 1.96
N ASP A 86 -17.13 10.39 2.13
CA ASP A 86 -16.91 11.37 1.06
C ASP A 86 -15.56 11.24 0.34
N ARG A 87 -14.59 10.53 0.95
CA ARG A 87 -13.24 10.28 0.41
C ARG A 87 -13.16 8.92 -0.29
N GLY A 88 -14.26 8.17 -0.35
CA GLY A 88 -14.34 6.83 -0.94
C GLY A 88 -13.73 5.73 -0.04
N THR A 89 -13.53 6.01 1.24
CA THR A 89 -13.03 5.07 2.24
C THR A 89 -14.19 4.23 2.76
N ILE A 90 -14.01 2.91 2.85
CA ILE A 90 -14.99 2.00 3.42
C ILE A 90 -15.17 2.33 4.92
N GLU A 91 -16.41 2.65 5.31
CA GLU A 91 -16.79 2.88 6.70
C GLU A 91 -17.02 1.54 7.41
N HIS A 92 -15.94 0.95 7.93
CA HIS A 92 -16.01 -0.34 8.61
C HIS A 92 -15.07 -0.36 9.83
N GLY A 93 -15.64 -0.41 11.04
CA GLY A 93 -14.90 -0.22 12.30
C GLY A 93 -13.79 -1.24 12.60
N LYS A 94 -13.66 -2.30 11.80
CA LYS A 94 -12.57 -3.28 11.90
C LYS A 94 -11.49 -3.13 10.84
N LEU A 95 -11.69 -2.29 9.81
CA LEU A 95 -10.71 -2.08 8.74
C LEU A 95 -9.85 -0.84 9.05
N PRO A 96 -8.63 -0.74 8.49
CA PRO A 96 -7.84 0.48 8.57
C PRO A 96 -8.59 1.69 8.00
N ASN A 97 -8.36 2.88 8.57
CA ASN A 97 -8.97 4.15 8.15
C ASN A 97 -8.68 4.58 6.70
N ARG A 98 -7.83 3.86 5.97
CA ARG A 98 -7.52 4.11 4.55
C ARG A 98 -7.79 2.86 3.72
N THR A 99 -9.00 2.33 3.86
CA THR A 99 -9.45 1.16 3.12
C THR A 99 -10.41 1.58 2.02
N PHE A 100 -10.15 1.19 0.78
CA PHE A 100 -10.91 1.62 -0.40
C PHE A 100 -11.51 0.41 -1.12
N GLY A 101 -12.78 0.50 -1.49
CA GLY A 101 -13.51 -0.51 -2.26
C GLY A 101 -13.29 -0.42 -3.77
N ARG A 102 -12.03 -0.33 -4.22
CA ARG A 102 -11.68 -0.18 -5.64
C ARG A 102 -10.26 -0.65 -5.92
N ARG A 103 -9.90 -0.75 -7.20
CA ARG A 103 -8.51 -0.94 -7.62
C ARG A 103 -7.68 0.31 -7.28
N VAL A 104 -6.41 0.08 -6.95
CA VAL A 104 -5.39 1.14 -6.87
C VAL A 104 -5.28 1.83 -8.24
N THR A 105 -5.17 3.15 -8.25
CA THR A 105 -5.00 3.96 -9.46
C THR A 105 -3.65 4.66 -9.48
N GLU A 106 -3.24 5.17 -10.63
CA GLU A 106 -2.04 5.98 -10.78
C GLU A 106 -2.01 7.18 -9.81
N ALA A 107 -3.16 7.81 -9.56
CA ALA A 107 -3.27 8.90 -8.60
C ALA A 107 -2.96 8.46 -7.15
N ASP A 108 -3.28 7.22 -6.77
CA ASP A 108 -2.88 6.68 -5.46
C ASP A 108 -1.37 6.47 -5.38
N LEU A 109 -0.77 6.03 -6.49
CA LEU A 109 0.68 5.81 -6.58
C LEU A 109 1.44 7.14 -6.50
N VAL A 110 1.00 8.15 -7.25
CA VAL A 110 1.56 9.51 -7.22
C VAL A 110 1.50 10.08 -5.81
N ARG A 111 0.33 10.04 -5.16
CA ARG A 111 0.20 10.46 -3.76
C ARG A 111 1.13 9.74 -2.81
N ALA A 112 1.42 8.46 -3.06
CA ALA A 112 2.32 7.70 -2.20
C ALA A 112 3.80 8.02 -2.42
N ILE A 113 4.22 8.42 -3.63
CA ILE A 113 5.61 8.82 -3.88
C ILE A 113 5.88 10.30 -3.55
N ASP A 114 4.84 11.13 -3.56
CA ASP A 114 4.89 12.53 -3.13
C ASP A 114 4.96 12.66 -1.60
N GLY A 115 4.60 11.60 -0.88
CA GLY A 115 4.44 11.62 0.57
C GLY A 115 3.15 12.33 1.00
N TYR A 116 2.85 12.30 2.31
CA TYR A 116 1.69 13.02 2.87
C TYR A 116 2.08 14.33 3.57
N ARG A 117 3.33 14.75 3.41
CA ARG A 117 3.86 16.02 3.92
C ARG A 117 3.80 17.09 2.86
N THR A 118 3.74 18.35 3.28
CA THR A 118 3.81 19.48 2.36
C THR A 118 5.23 19.56 1.78
N PRO A 119 5.40 19.49 0.44
CA PRO A 119 6.71 19.57 -0.18
C PRO A 119 7.28 20.98 -0.02
N MET A 120 8.59 21.07 0.28
CA MET A 120 9.29 22.37 0.42
C MET A 120 9.81 22.91 -0.92
N PHE A 121 10.23 22.01 -1.82
CA PHE A 121 10.92 22.35 -3.07
C PHE A 121 10.26 21.74 -4.30
N GLY A 122 9.00 21.29 -4.18
CA GLY A 122 8.29 20.54 -5.22
C GLY A 122 8.32 19.02 -4.99
N SER A 123 7.32 18.32 -5.50
CA SER A 123 7.17 16.86 -5.31
C SER A 123 8.27 16.07 -6.01
N GLU A 124 8.74 16.56 -7.17
CA GLU A 124 9.85 16.01 -7.94
C GLU A 124 11.17 16.00 -7.17
N HIS A 125 11.41 17.01 -6.32
CA HIS A 125 12.59 17.06 -5.47
C HIS A 125 12.52 15.98 -4.38
N ASP A 126 11.37 15.85 -3.72
CA ASP A 126 11.20 14.89 -2.62
C ASP A 126 11.27 13.43 -3.13
N ARG A 127 10.75 13.17 -4.34
CA ARG A 127 10.86 11.87 -5.03
C ARG A 127 12.31 11.41 -5.26
N GLN A 128 13.31 12.30 -5.24
CA GLN A 128 14.72 11.91 -5.39
C GLN A 128 15.20 11.04 -4.22
N GLY A 129 14.60 11.19 -3.04
CA GLY A 129 14.85 10.37 -1.86
C GLY A 129 13.93 9.14 -1.74
N THR A 130 13.02 8.93 -2.68
CA THR A 130 11.99 7.89 -2.59
C THR A 130 12.46 6.59 -3.24
N VAL A 131 12.26 5.47 -2.52
CA VAL A 131 12.46 4.11 -3.04
C VAL A 131 11.14 3.36 -3.03
N CYS A 132 10.80 2.78 -4.18
CA CYS A 132 9.61 1.98 -4.37
C CYS A 132 9.96 0.49 -4.39
N TYR A 133 9.23 -0.30 -3.62
CA TYR A 133 9.29 -1.76 -3.69
C TYR A 133 7.93 -2.29 -4.14
N VAL A 134 7.89 -3.09 -5.20
CA VAL A 134 6.67 -3.59 -5.85
C VAL A 134 6.71 -5.13 -5.91
N CYS A 135 5.64 -5.78 -5.45
CA CYS A 135 5.48 -7.24 -5.56
C CYS A 135 4.02 -7.61 -5.77
N GLY A 136 3.73 -8.42 -6.78
CA GLY A 136 2.37 -8.81 -7.13
C GLY A 136 2.31 -9.65 -8.41
N PRO A 137 1.10 -9.92 -8.93
CA PRO A 137 0.90 -10.62 -10.20
C PRO A 137 1.65 -9.92 -11.36
N PRO A 138 2.10 -10.67 -12.38
CA PRO A 138 2.98 -10.15 -13.45
C PRO A 138 2.51 -8.82 -14.05
N ARG A 139 1.28 -8.83 -14.59
CA ARG A 139 0.69 -7.65 -15.23
C ARG A 139 0.63 -6.42 -14.31
N MET A 140 0.20 -6.60 -13.06
CA MET A 140 0.11 -5.50 -12.10
C MET A 140 1.50 -4.94 -11.77
N THR A 141 2.46 -5.82 -11.53
CA THR A 141 3.83 -5.43 -11.20
C THR A 141 4.46 -4.66 -12.36
N ASP A 142 4.36 -5.16 -13.59
CA ASP A 142 4.93 -4.49 -14.76
C ASP A 142 4.26 -3.13 -15.05
N GLU A 143 2.94 -3.04 -14.94
CA GLU A 143 2.20 -1.77 -15.11
C GLU A 143 2.63 -0.73 -14.07
N ILE A 144 2.71 -1.12 -12.79
CA ILE A 144 3.09 -0.22 -11.69
C ILE A 144 4.55 0.20 -11.78
N VAL A 145 5.46 -0.72 -12.05
CA VAL A 145 6.89 -0.42 -12.21
C VAL A 145 7.09 0.53 -13.38
N GLY A 146 6.49 0.21 -14.54
CA GLY A 146 6.58 1.05 -15.74
C GLY A 146 6.02 2.45 -15.55
N PHE A 147 4.95 2.60 -14.75
CA PHE A 147 4.40 3.92 -14.39
C PHE A 147 5.31 4.69 -13.44
N LEU A 148 5.75 4.06 -12.34
CA LEU A 148 6.55 4.71 -11.30
C LEU A 148 7.93 5.17 -11.81
N SER A 149 8.57 4.35 -12.64
CA SER A 149 9.90 4.69 -13.20
C SER A 149 9.86 5.89 -14.16
N LYS A 150 8.68 6.30 -14.61
CA LYS A 150 8.49 7.44 -15.53
C LYS A 150 8.05 8.73 -14.83
N GLN A 151 7.83 8.69 -13.51
CA GLN A 151 7.43 9.88 -12.78
C GLN A 151 8.60 10.86 -12.67
N GLU A 152 8.34 12.15 -12.86
CA GLU A 152 9.36 13.19 -12.70
C GLU A 152 9.95 13.14 -11.28
N GLY A 153 11.28 13.20 -11.18
CA GLY A 153 12.00 13.06 -9.90
C GLY A 153 12.28 11.62 -9.45
N MET A 154 11.66 10.61 -10.08
CA MET A 154 11.97 9.20 -9.84
C MET A 154 13.10 8.70 -10.75
N SER A 155 13.91 7.78 -10.22
CA SER A 155 14.90 7.01 -10.98
C SER A 155 14.43 5.57 -11.07
N GLU A 156 14.62 4.92 -12.21
CA GLU A 156 14.30 3.50 -12.42
C GLU A 156 15.04 2.60 -11.42
N GLU A 157 16.28 2.94 -11.07
CA GLU A 157 17.08 2.21 -10.07
C GLU A 157 16.47 2.21 -8.66
N ARG A 158 15.57 3.17 -8.38
CA ARG A 158 14.84 3.28 -7.12
C ARG A 158 13.46 2.61 -7.17
N VAL A 159 13.08 1.99 -8.29
CA VAL A 159 11.84 1.21 -8.44
C VAL A 159 12.19 -0.26 -8.49
N LEU A 160 12.25 -0.87 -7.31
CA LEU A 160 12.63 -2.26 -7.11
C LEU A 160 11.41 -3.15 -7.20
N CYS A 161 11.52 -4.25 -7.94
CA CYS A 161 10.45 -5.24 -8.02
C CYS A 161 10.99 -6.65 -7.85
N GLU A 162 10.11 -7.52 -7.39
CA GLU A 162 10.40 -8.94 -7.28
C GLU A 162 9.48 -9.69 -8.26
N LYS A 163 10.10 -10.36 -9.24
CA LYS A 163 9.42 -11.10 -10.29
C LYS A 163 9.51 -12.60 -9.99
N TRP A 164 8.38 -13.29 -10.10
CA TRP A 164 8.22 -14.70 -9.73
C TRP A 164 7.60 -15.54 -10.87
N TRP A 165 7.65 -15.05 -12.10
CA TRP A 165 7.09 -15.67 -13.31
C TRP A 165 8.16 -15.96 -14.35
#